data_AF-A0A508U2W1-F1
#
_entry.id   AF-A0A508U2W1-F1
#
_cell.length_a   1.000
_cell.length_b   1.000
_cell.length_c   1.000
_cell.angle_alpha   90.00
_cell.angle_beta   90.00
_cell.angle_gamma   90.00
#
_symmetry.space_group_name_H-M   'P 1'
#
loop_
_entity.id
_entity.type
_entity.pdbx_description
1 polymer ?
#
loop_
_entity_poly.entity_id
_entity_poly.type
_entity_poly.pdbx_seq_one_letter_code
_entity_poly.pdbx_strand_id
1 'polypeptide(L)'
;MRRGWAGPSLLAAGKKALSPIAIKVVRRIDALFEIERSINGKSAEERLQVRQTLSRRLADDLQVYMREQLAKFSRGHDLAKAFNYILKRWSSFTLFLEDERVCLSNNAAERGLRCIALGRKSWLFCGSDRGGRRAAAMYSLIVTALCRVRHSAVYAARRTMPRRVVFPRFLADRRLVGSA
;
A
#
# COMPACT_ATOMS: atom_id res chain seq x y z
N MET A 1 19.36 -3.64 -9.86
CA MET A 1 18.31 -4.64 -10.18
C MET A 1 17.03 -3.90 -10.56
N ARG A 2 16.85 -3.63 -11.85
CA ARG A 2 15.78 -2.79 -12.43
C ARG A 2 14.51 -3.63 -12.59
N ARG A 3 13.46 -3.38 -11.79
CA ARG A 3 12.06 -3.78 -12.08
C ARG A 3 11.13 -2.98 -11.15
N GLY A 4 10.78 -1.78 -11.57
CA GLY A 4 9.88 -0.88 -10.84
C GLY A 4 9.77 0.46 -11.54
N TRP A 5 8.94 0.52 -12.58
CA TRP A 5 8.46 1.75 -13.22
C TRP A 5 9.44 2.53 -14.12
N ALA A 6 10.03 1.86 -15.12
CA ALA A 6 10.47 2.50 -16.37
C ALA A 6 10.48 1.47 -17.52
N GLY A 7 9.58 1.62 -18.50
CA GLY A 7 9.46 0.80 -19.71
C GLY A 7 8.02 0.75 -20.27
N PRO A 8 7.79 1.00 -21.58
CA PRO A 8 6.54 1.57 -22.09
C PRO A 8 5.45 0.52 -22.38
N SER A 9 4.31 0.55 -21.68
CA SER A 9 3.02 0.04 -22.20
C SER A 9 1.84 0.27 -21.26
N LEU A 10 1.41 1.52 -21.07
CA LEU A 10 -0.02 1.79 -20.87
C LEU A 10 -0.76 1.94 -22.23
N LEU A 11 -0.04 1.73 -23.34
CA LEU A 11 -0.54 1.86 -24.72
C LEU A 11 -0.76 0.51 -25.44
N ALA A 12 -0.51 -0.63 -24.79
CA ALA A 12 -0.49 -1.95 -25.45
C ALA A 12 -1.56 -2.93 -24.92
N ALA A 13 -2.77 -2.44 -24.65
CA ALA A 13 -3.97 -3.27 -24.56
C ALA A 13 -5.15 -2.46 -25.11
N GLY A 14 -5.73 -2.90 -26.22
CA GLY A 14 -6.96 -2.39 -26.87
C GLY A 14 -7.22 -0.89 -26.69
N LYS A 15 -6.68 -0.04 -27.59
CA LYS A 15 -6.61 1.42 -27.47
C LYS A 15 -7.99 2.09 -27.32
N LYS A 16 -8.56 2.13 -26.11
CA LYS A 16 -9.34 3.29 -25.67
C LYS A 16 -8.35 4.41 -25.44
N ALA A 17 -8.52 5.53 -26.14
CA ALA A 17 -7.69 6.72 -25.93
C ALA A 17 -7.74 7.10 -24.44
N LEU A 18 -6.56 7.14 -23.80
CA LEU A 18 -6.45 7.57 -22.41
C LEU A 18 -6.96 9.01 -22.30
N SER A 19 -7.88 9.25 -21.36
CA SER A 19 -8.39 10.60 -21.12
C SER A 19 -7.22 11.57 -20.84
N PRO A 20 -7.17 12.74 -21.49
CA PRO A 20 -6.14 13.76 -21.21
C PRO A 20 -6.08 14.14 -19.73
N ILE A 21 -7.21 14.07 -19.03
CA ILE A 21 -7.31 14.32 -17.60
C ILE A 21 -6.58 13.24 -16.79
N ALA A 22 -6.76 11.96 -17.16
CA ALA A 22 -6.07 10.85 -16.51
C ALA A 22 -4.55 10.94 -16.71
N ILE A 23 -4.09 11.29 -17.92
CA ILE A 23 -2.66 11.49 -18.21
C ILE A 23 -2.08 12.59 -17.32
N LYS A 24 -2.78 13.71 -17.15
CA LYS A 24 -2.35 14.81 -16.26
C LYS A 24 -2.27 14.38 -14.79
N VAL A 25 -3.16 13.51 -14.33
CA VAL A 25 -3.12 12.95 -12.97
C VAL A 25 -1.91 12.02 -12.80
N VAL A 26 -1.70 11.11 -13.74
CA VAL A 26 -0.55 10.19 -13.73
C VAL A 26 0.76 10.96 -13.70
N ARG A 27 0.92 11.99 -14.53
CA ARG A 27 2.13 12.85 -14.53
C ARG A 27 2.42 13.52 -13.19
N ARG A 28 1.38 13.95 -12.47
CA ARG A 28 1.54 14.55 -11.12
C ARG A 28 1.96 13.50 -10.09
N ILE A 29 1.42 12.28 -10.19
CA ILE A 29 1.84 11.15 -9.35
C ILE A 29 3.28 10.73 -9.68
N ASP A 30 3.67 10.71 -10.95
CA ASP A 30 5.04 10.39 -11.37
C ASP A 30 6.04 11.39 -10.77
N ALA A 31 5.69 12.69 -10.73
CA ALA A 31 6.52 13.70 -10.08
C ALA A 31 6.76 13.42 -8.58
N LEU A 32 5.76 12.91 -7.85
CA LEU A 32 5.94 12.46 -6.47
C LEU A 32 6.91 11.28 -6.40
N PHE A 33 6.82 10.33 -7.34
CA PHE A 33 7.72 9.18 -7.38
C PHE A 33 9.15 9.54 -7.76
N GLU A 34 9.38 10.55 -8.60
CA GLU A 34 10.74 11.04 -8.88
C GLU A 34 11.41 11.58 -7.61
N ILE A 35 10.67 12.33 -6.80
CA ILE A 35 11.17 12.80 -5.50
C ILE A 35 11.49 11.59 -4.60
N GLU A 36 10.56 10.62 -4.47
CA GLU A 36 10.77 9.42 -3.65
C GLU A 36 12.00 8.60 -4.10
N ARG A 37 12.27 8.52 -5.40
CA ARG A 37 13.48 7.84 -5.92
C ARG A 37 14.76 8.57 -5.49
N SER A 38 14.76 9.90 -5.49
CA SER A 38 15.93 10.71 -5.11
C SER A 38 16.28 10.63 -3.62
N ILE A 39 15.30 10.32 -2.77
CA ILE A 39 15.47 10.20 -1.31
C ILE A 39 15.55 8.75 -0.84
N ASN A 40 15.50 7.78 -1.75
CA ASN A 40 15.62 6.38 -1.40
C ASN A 40 17.02 6.07 -0.88
N GLY A 41 17.12 5.44 0.30
CA GLY A 41 18.39 5.16 0.98
C GLY A 41 18.90 6.28 1.89
N LYS A 42 18.24 7.45 1.93
CA LYS A 42 18.54 8.52 2.91
C LYS A 42 17.99 8.19 4.30
N SER A 43 18.42 8.97 5.29
CA SER A 43 17.92 8.85 6.67
C SER A 43 16.41 9.14 6.74
N ALA A 44 15.78 8.75 7.85
CA ALA A 44 14.35 8.92 7.99
C ALA A 44 13.97 10.41 8.13
N GLU A 45 14.78 11.17 8.86
CA GLU A 45 14.65 12.60 9.05
C GLU A 45 14.78 13.37 7.71
N GLU A 46 15.82 13.07 6.92
CA GLU A 46 16.00 13.72 5.61
C GLU A 46 14.84 13.41 4.65
N ARG A 47 14.33 12.17 4.67
CA ARG A 47 13.17 11.80 3.84
C ARG A 47 11.95 12.62 4.22
N LEU A 48 11.66 12.76 5.51
CA LEU A 48 10.53 13.56 5.99
C LEU A 48 10.69 15.04 5.61
N GLN A 49 11.88 15.61 5.78
CA GLN A 49 12.15 17.01 5.44
C GLN A 49 11.92 17.29 3.95
N VAL A 50 12.43 16.42 3.07
CA VAL A 50 12.23 16.57 1.62
C VAL A 50 10.75 16.42 1.26
N ARG A 51 10.05 15.46 1.86
CA ARG A 51 8.61 15.26 1.63
C ARG A 51 7.79 16.48 2.06
N GLN A 52 8.10 17.08 3.20
CA GLN A 52 7.41 18.29 3.68
C GLN A 52 7.68 19.50 2.79
N THR A 53 8.91 19.62 2.27
CA THR A 53 9.33 20.77 1.46
C THR A 53 8.83 20.68 0.01
N LEU A 54 8.97 19.50 -0.61
CA LEU A 54 8.70 19.29 -2.04
C LEU A 54 7.40 18.52 -2.28
N SER A 55 7.26 17.34 -1.69
CA SER A 55 6.14 16.43 -1.99
C SER A 55 4.78 16.94 -1.51
N ARG A 56 4.73 17.66 -0.38
CA ARG A 56 3.48 18.18 0.19
C ARG A 56 2.75 19.09 -0.79
N ARG A 57 3.46 20.06 -1.37
CA ARG A 57 2.89 20.99 -2.36
C ARG A 57 2.30 20.26 -3.56
N LEU A 58 3.03 19.28 -4.11
CA LEU A 58 2.54 18.47 -5.24
C LEU A 58 1.31 17.62 -4.88
N ALA A 59 1.25 17.10 -3.66
CA ALA A 59 0.10 16.34 -3.19
C ALA A 59 -1.14 17.25 -3.04
N ASP A 60 -0.97 18.42 -2.43
CA ASP A 60 -2.05 19.39 -2.24
C ASP A 60 -2.59 19.88 -3.60
N ASP A 61 -1.70 20.24 -4.53
CA ASP A 61 -2.06 20.62 -5.90
C ASP A 61 -2.80 19.50 -6.64
N LEU A 62 -2.36 18.26 -6.46
CA LEU A 62 -3.04 17.09 -7.02
C LEU A 62 -4.44 16.93 -6.43
N GLN A 63 -4.62 17.14 -5.12
CA GLN A 63 -5.93 17.06 -4.47
C GLN A 63 -6.89 18.10 -5.02
N VAL A 64 -6.45 19.35 -5.11
CA VAL A 64 -7.22 20.48 -5.64
C VAL A 64 -7.63 20.17 -7.07
N TYR A 65 -6.67 19.80 -7.93
CA TYR A 65 -6.95 19.45 -9.31
C TYR A 65 -7.98 18.32 -9.43
N MET A 66 -7.86 17.23 -8.64
CA MET A 66 -8.84 16.14 -8.71
C MET A 66 -10.24 16.58 -8.28
N ARG A 67 -10.38 17.47 -7.29
CA ARG A 67 -11.68 18.01 -6.87
C ARG A 67 -12.31 18.90 -7.97
N GLU A 68 -11.51 19.75 -8.60
CA GLU A 68 -11.97 20.59 -9.71
C GLU A 68 -12.44 19.77 -10.92
N GLN A 69 -11.73 18.68 -11.23
CA GLN A 69 -12.13 17.81 -12.33
C GLN A 69 -13.37 16.99 -11.96
N LEU A 70 -13.47 16.53 -10.70
CA LEU A 70 -14.63 15.79 -10.21
C LEU A 70 -15.93 16.59 -10.35
N ALA A 71 -15.89 17.91 -10.11
CA ALA A 71 -17.05 18.80 -10.28
C ALA A 71 -17.59 18.86 -11.73
N LYS A 72 -16.78 18.46 -12.72
CA LYS A 72 -17.13 18.50 -14.15
C LYS A 72 -17.70 17.18 -14.66
N PHE A 73 -17.71 16.12 -13.84
CA PHE A 73 -18.16 14.80 -14.24
C PHE A 73 -19.50 14.43 -13.59
N SER A 74 -20.32 13.68 -14.34
CA SER A 74 -21.50 13.03 -13.77
C SER A 74 -21.08 11.89 -12.82
N ARG A 75 -21.97 11.55 -11.87
CA ARG A 75 -21.70 10.52 -10.84
C ARG A 75 -21.37 9.12 -11.42
N GLY A 76 -21.85 8.81 -12.62
CA GLY A 76 -21.63 7.53 -13.29
C GLY A 76 -20.33 7.42 -14.08
N HIS A 77 -19.56 8.51 -14.21
CA HIS A 77 -18.35 8.51 -15.02
C HIS A 77 -17.20 7.75 -14.34
N ASP A 78 -16.47 6.90 -15.09
CA ASP A 78 -15.39 6.07 -14.54
C ASP A 78 -14.29 6.88 -13.83
N LEU A 79 -13.90 8.05 -14.38
CA LEU A 79 -12.94 8.95 -13.71
C LEU A 79 -13.50 9.56 -12.43
N ALA A 80 -14.81 9.84 -12.36
CA ALA A 80 -15.42 10.33 -11.14
C ALA A 80 -15.37 9.27 -10.04
N LYS A 81 -15.62 8.00 -10.40
CA LYS A 81 -15.47 6.86 -9.47
C LYS A 81 -14.03 6.73 -8.97
N ALA A 82 -13.04 6.86 -9.86
CA ALA A 82 -11.62 6.81 -9.49
C ALA A 82 -11.20 7.97 -8.56
N PHE A 83 -11.60 9.21 -8.88
CA PHE A 83 -11.31 10.37 -8.04
C PHE A 83 -12.01 10.28 -6.67
N ASN A 84 -13.27 9.87 -6.63
CA ASN A 84 -13.96 9.65 -5.36
C ASN A 84 -13.27 8.60 -4.50
N TYR A 85 -12.75 7.52 -5.10
CA TYR A 85 -12.05 6.48 -4.37
C TYR A 85 -10.78 7.02 -3.67
N ILE A 86 -9.93 7.74 -4.41
CA ILE A 86 -8.68 8.29 -3.84
C ILE A 86 -8.98 9.44 -2.85
N LEU A 87 -9.91 10.34 -3.17
CA LEU A 87 -10.25 11.48 -2.31
C LEU A 87 -10.87 11.04 -0.98
N LYS A 88 -11.69 9.97 -0.98
CA LYS A 88 -12.22 9.37 0.26
C LYS A 88 -11.11 8.81 1.16
N ARG A 89 -9.97 8.43 0.59
CA ARG A 89 -8.82 7.83 1.29
C ARG A 89 -7.62 8.76 1.35
N TRP A 90 -7.84 10.07 1.18
CA TRP A 90 -6.76 11.03 1.03
C TRP A 90 -5.79 11.03 2.21
N SER A 91 -6.31 11.00 3.44
CA SER A 91 -5.50 10.92 4.66
C SER A 91 -4.59 9.68 4.69
N SER A 92 -5.07 8.54 4.20
CA SER A 92 -4.25 7.33 4.10
C SER A 92 -3.21 7.43 2.99
N PHE A 93 -3.55 8.09 1.88
CA PHE A 93 -2.61 8.36 0.79
C PHE A 93 -1.50 9.32 1.21
N THR A 94 -1.80 10.37 1.99
CA THR A 94 -0.84 11.40 2.40
C THR A 94 -0.06 11.05 3.66
N LEU A 95 -0.30 9.90 4.30
CA LEU A 95 0.38 9.50 5.54
C LEU A 95 1.91 9.49 5.41
N PHE A 96 2.45 9.17 4.23
CA PHE A 96 3.90 9.20 3.99
C PHE A 96 4.52 10.60 4.16
N LEU A 97 3.73 11.68 4.04
CA LEU A 97 4.19 13.05 4.28
C LEU A 97 4.39 13.33 5.77
N GLU A 98 3.74 12.57 6.65
CA GLU A 98 3.74 12.77 8.09
C GLU A 98 4.61 11.74 8.82
N ASP A 99 4.64 10.50 8.32
CA ASP A 99 5.43 9.40 8.88
C ASP A 99 6.61 9.05 7.95
N GLU A 100 7.82 9.19 8.49
CA GLU A 100 9.08 8.94 7.79
C GLU A 100 9.27 7.47 7.36
N ARG A 101 8.56 6.53 7.99
CA ARG A 101 8.70 5.08 7.78
C ARG A 101 7.83 4.60 6.64
N VAL A 102 6.72 5.29 6.41
CA VAL A 102 5.75 4.90 5.39
C VAL A 102 6.34 5.18 4.00
N CYS A 103 6.27 4.16 3.14
CA CYS A 103 6.65 4.27 1.75
C CYS A 103 5.44 4.76 0.93
N LEU A 104 5.67 5.61 -0.07
CA LEU A 104 4.60 6.06 -0.98
C LEU A 104 3.92 4.89 -1.71
N SER A 105 4.67 3.84 -2.08
CA SER A 105 4.12 2.63 -2.72
C SER A 105 4.02 1.46 -1.75
N ASN A 106 2.99 0.62 -1.93
CA ASN A 106 2.83 -0.64 -1.20
C ASN A 106 3.67 -1.80 -1.78
N ASN A 107 4.50 -1.54 -2.80
CA ASN A 107 5.21 -2.57 -3.58
C ASN A 107 6.01 -3.55 -2.69
N ALA A 108 6.59 -3.06 -1.59
CA ALA A 108 7.29 -3.90 -0.62
C ALA A 108 6.35 -4.88 0.08
N ALA A 109 5.17 -4.42 0.49
CA ALA A 109 4.14 -5.25 1.11
C ALA A 109 3.58 -6.27 0.12
N GLU A 110 3.28 -5.86 -1.13
CA GLU A 110 2.80 -6.77 -2.18
C GLU A 110 3.82 -7.88 -2.49
N ARG A 111 5.11 -7.52 -2.60
CA ARG A 111 6.18 -8.52 -2.77
C ARG A 111 6.25 -9.49 -1.60
N GLY A 112 6.06 -9.00 -0.36
CA GLY A 112 6.02 -9.84 0.84
C GLY A 112 4.84 -10.82 0.85
N LEU A 113 3.67 -10.41 0.36
CA LEU A 113 2.46 -11.24 0.31
C LEU A 113 2.39 -12.17 -0.91
N ARG A 114 3.27 -11.98 -1.90
CA ARG A 114 3.27 -12.75 -3.15
C ARG A 114 3.39 -14.26 -2.91
N CYS A 115 4.18 -14.69 -1.94
CA CYS A 115 4.31 -16.13 -1.62
C CYS A 115 2.98 -16.75 -1.15
N ILE A 116 2.19 -16.01 -0.37
CA ILE A 116 0.88 -16.45 0.11
C ILE A 116 -0.11 -16.51 -1.07
N ALA A 117 -0.12 -15.49 -1.93
CA ALA A 117 -0.98 -15.47 -3.11
C ALA A 117 -0.69 -16.64 -4.07
N LEU A 118 0.59 -16.97 -4.28
CA LEU A 118 0.99 -18.14 -5.08
C LEU A 118 0.62 -19.46 -4.40
N GLY A 119 0.90 -19.60 -3.10
CA GLY A 119 0.57 -20.81 -2.34
C GLY A 119 -0.94 -21.13 -2.33
N ARG A 120 -1.80 -20.10 -2.26
CA ARG A 120 -3.26 -20.27 -2.35
C ARG A 120 -3.71 -20.99 -3.64
N LYS A 121 -3.01 -20.77 -4.76
CA LYS A 121 -3.32 -21.44 -6.03
C LYS A 121 -2.90 -22.92 -6.02
N SER A 122 -1.89 -23.28 -5.23
CA SER A 122 -1.36 -24.64 -5.13
C SER A 122 -2.09 -25.51 -4.09
N TRP A 123 -2.86 -24.91 -3.17
CA TRP A 123 -3.48 -25.62 -2.04
C TRP A 123 -5.02 -25.63 -2.10
N LEU A 124 -5.58 -25.50 -3.30
CA LEU A 124 -7.03 -25.42 -3.54
C LEU A 124 -7.80 -26.61 -2.96
N PHE A 125 -7.15 -27.78 -2.80
CA PHE A 125 -7.77 -29.01 -2.29
C PHE A 125 -7.52 -29.27 -0.78
N CYS A 126 -6.75 -28.41 -0.10
CA CYS A 126 -6.43 -28.53 1.32
C CYS A 126 -7.04 -27.38 2.13
N GLY A 127 -8.36 -27.20 2.03
CA GLY A 127 -9.06 -26.06 2.64
C GLY A 127 -9.95 -26.45 3.81
N SER A 128 -9.43 -26.33 5.04
CA SER A 128 -10.30 -26.17 6.22
C SER A 128 -10.02 -24.82 6.87
N ASP A 129 -11.03 -24.17 7.45
CA ASP A 129 -10.86 -22.93 8.21
C ASP A 129 -9.79 -23.08 9.31
N ARG A 130 -9.75 -24.26 9.95
CA ARG A 130 -8.71 -24.60 10.93
C ARG A 130 -7.32 -24.62 10.30
N GLY A 131 -7.17 -25.19 9.11
CA GLY A 131 -5.92 -25.17 8.34
C GLY A 131 -5.49 -23.76 7.95
N GLY A 132 -6.44 -22.92 7.49
CA GLY A 132 -6.18 -21.51 7.19
C GLY A 132 -5.69 -20.72 8.40
N ARG A 133 -6.32 -20.90 9.57
CA ARG A 133 -5.88 -20.27 10.83
C ARG A 133 -4.47 -20.70 11.24
N ARG A 134 -4.15 -21.99 11.13
CA ARG A 134 -2.80 -22.51 11.42
C ARG A 134 -1.75 -21.94 10.47
N ALA A 135 -2.04 -21.90 9.17
CA ALA A 135 -1.15 -21.29 8.19
C ALA A 135 -0.93 -19.79 8.47
N ALA A 136 -1.99 -19.05 8.80
CA ALA A 136 -1.89 -17.64 9.17
C ALA A 136 -0.99 -17.41 10.39
N ALA A 137 -1.08 -18.27 11.41
CA ALA A 137 -0.21 -18.21 12.58
C ALA A 137 1.26 -18.46 12.20
N MET A 138 1.55 -19.50 11.41
CA MET A 138 2.91 -19.81 10.97
C MET A 138 3.50 -18.68 10.12
N TYR A 139 2.76 -18.18 9.13
CA TYR A 139 3.22 -17.06 8.30
C TYR A 139 3.47 -15.80 9.13
N SER A 140 2.61 -15.50 10.11
CA SER A 140 2.81 -14.35 10.99
C SER A 140 4.11 -14.45 11.77
N LEU A 141 4.44 -15.63 12.31
CA LEU A 141 5.71 -15.88 13.03
C LEU A 141 6.92 -15.71 12.11
N ILE A 142 6.89 -16.36 10.94
CA ILE A 142 7.98 -16.33 9.95
C ILE A 142 8.22 -14.90 9.46
N VAL A 143 7.15 -14.18 9.07
CA VAL A 143 7.25 -12.82 8.55
C VAL A 143 7.76 -11.87 9.64
N THR A 144 7.31 -12.02 10.89
CA THR A 144 7.81 -11.22 12.01
C THR A 144 9.31 -11.43 12.24
N ALA A 145 9.78 -12.69 12.19
CA ALA A 145 11.20 -13.00 12.32
C ALA A 145 12.03 -12.43 11.16
N LEU A 146 11.57 -12.59 9.91
CA LEU A 146 12.23 -12.04 8.73
C LEU A 146 12.28 -10.50 8.76
N CYS A 147 11.21 -9.84 9.21
CA CYS A 147 11.19 -8.38 9.39
C CYS A 147 12.25 -7.91 10.38
N ARG A 148 12.45 -8.64 11.49
CA ARG A 148 13.47 -8.32 12.50
C ARG A 148 14.89 -8.46 11.97
N VAL A 149 15.14 -9.47 11.13
CA VAL A 149 16.46 -9.69 10.49
C VAL A 149 16.74 -8.65 9.40
N ARG A 150 15.75 -8.31 8.57
CA ARG A 150 15.92 -7.43 7.40
C ARG A 150 15.87 -5.94 7.72
N HIS A 151 15.14 -5.54 8.75
CA HIS A 151 14.88 -4.15 9.09
C HIS A 151 15.06 -3.92 10.60
N SER A 152 16.23 -4.28 11.12
CA SER A 152 16.57 -4.15 12.54
C SER A 152 16.34 -2.72 13.05
N ALA A 153 16.73 -1.69 12.30
CA ALA A 153 16.53 -0.29 12.70
C ALA A 153 15.06 0.14 12.83
N VAL A 154 14.15 -0.42 12.02
CA VAL A 154 12.70 -0.06 12.03
C VAL A 154 11.93 -0.84 13.10
N TYR A 155 12.32 -2.10 13.35
CA TYR A 155 11.65 -3.01 14.28
C TYR A 155 12.39 -3.19 15.63
N ALA A 156 13.53 -2.53 15.84
CA ALA A 156 14.21 -2.49 17.14
C ALA A 156 13.47 -1.61 18.15
N ALA A 157 12.76 -0.56 17.70
CA ALA A 157 11.99 0.31 18.58
C ALA A 157 10.73 -0.41 19.08
N ARG A 158 10.59 -0.56 20.41
CA ARG A 158 9.39 -1.11 21.10
C ARG A 158 8.05 -0.43 20.72
N ARG A 159 8.08 0.71 20.01
CA ARG A 159 6.91 1.48 19.55
C ARG A 159 6.23 0.92 18.29
N THR A 160 6.92 0.19 17.41
CA THR A 160 6.35 -0.32 16.14
C THR A 160 5.74 -1.71 16.26
N MET A 161 6.04 -2.44 17.34
CA MET A 161 5.30 -3.66 17.65
C MET A 161 3.97 -3.29 18.31
N PRO A 162 2.83 -3.79 17.83
CA PRO A 162 1.66 -3.84 18.69
C PRO A 162 1.99 -4.75 19.87
N ARG A 163 2.46 -4.17 20.99
CA ARG A 163 2.92 -4.90 22.19
C ARG A 163 1.84 -5.75 22.86
N ARG A 164 0.65 -5.83 22.27
CA ARG A 164 -0.47 -6.66 22.73
C ARG A 164 -1.42 -7.07 21.60
N VAL A 165 -1.03 -6.99 20.32
CA VAL A 165 -1.91 -7.41 19.22
C VAL A 165 -1.22 -8.37 18.26
N VAL A 166 -0.74 -9.50 18.79
CA VAL A 166 -0.85 -10.75 18.03
C VAL A 166 -2.33 -11.15 18.14
N PHE A 167 -3.20 -10.54 17.33
CA PHE A 167 -4.62 -10.90 17.19
C PHE A 167 -5.34 -11.43 18.46
N PRO A 168 -5.54 -10.66 19.54
CA PRO A 168 -6.21 -11.15 20.73
C PRO A 168 -7.68 -10.75 20.64
N ARG A 169 -8.45 -11.48 19.82
CA ARG A 169 -9.88 -11.73 20.08
C ARG A 169 -10.51 -12.84 19.23
N PHE A 170 -9.70 -13.74 18.65
CA PHE A 170 -10.25 -14.85 17.84
C PHE A 170 -10.11 -16.23 18.49
N LEU A 171 -9.45 -16.31 19.66
CA LEU A 171 -9.30 -17.54 20.45
C LEU A 171 -10.08 -17.52 21.79
N ALA A 172 -10.83 -16.46 22.07
CA ALA A 172 -11.49 -16.26 23.37
C ALA A 172 -12.96 -16.75 23.40
N ASP A 173 -13.49 -17.33 22.33
CA ASP A 173 -14.80 -17.99 22.39
C ASP A 173 -14.65 -19.51 22.47
N ARG A 174 -14.58 -20.02 23.70
CA ARG A 174 -14.71 -21.44 24.02
C ARG A 174 -16.18 -21.90 24.07
N ARG A 175 -17.17 -21.06 23.74
CA ARG A 175 -18.59 -21.43 23.85
C ARG A 175 -19.20 -22.08 22.60
N LEU A 176 -18.40 -22.39 21.58
CA LEU A 176 -18.88 -23.11 20.39
C LEU A 176 -18.19 -24.48 20.18
N VAL A 177 -17.59 -25.05 21.23
CA VAL A 177 -17.35 -26.50 21.29
C VAL A 177 -18.53 -27.11 22.04
N GLY A 178 -19.70 -27.02 21.40
CA GLY A 178 -20.85 -27.83 21.74
C GLY A 178 -20.67 -29.23 21.17
N SER A 179 -20.97 -30.22 21.99
CA SER A 179 -21.07 -31.65 21.71
C SER A 179 -21.59 -32.01 20.32
N ALA A 180 -20.79 -32.79 19.58
CA ALA A 180 -21.16 -33.94 18.76
C ALA A 180 -19.91 -34.46 18.03
#